data_AF-A0A3B0S8A1-F1
#
_entry.id   AF-A0A3B0S8A1-F1
#
_cell.length_a   1.000
_cell.length_b   1.000
_cell.length_c   1.000
_cell.angle_alpha   90.00
_cell.angle_beta   90.00
_cell.angle_gamma   90.00
#
_symmetry.space_group_name_H-M   'P 1'
#
loop_
_entity.id
_entity.type
_entity.pdbx_description
1 polymer ?
#
loop_
_entity_poly.entity_id
_entity_poly.type
_entity_poly.pdbx_seq_one_letter_code
_entity_poly.pdbx_strand_id
1 'polypeptide(L)' 'MKLLLLASIGAGNIFTFYPGFVEPQFDIQAITDKGPVLEMVIACRPGEGIISFSKVERVFCVPDATCYSKIRPAIRQLCK' A
#
# COMPACT_ATOMS: atom_id res chain seq x y z
N MET A 1 -24.08 -32.54 -27.26
CA MET A 1 -24.19 -31.45 -26.26
C MET A 1 -22.96 -31.50 -25.37
N LYS A 2 -22.05 -30.52 -25.49
CA LYS A 2 -20.80 -30.47 -24.71
C LYS A 2 -20.91 -29.25 -23.78
N LEU A 3 -21.28 -29.48 -22.53
CA LEU A 3 -21.15 -28.52 -21.44
C LEU A 3 -19.75 -28.69 -20.85
N LEU A 4 -18.98 -27.63 -20.69
CA LEU A 4 -17.94 -27.60 -19.66
C LEU A 4 -17.49 -26.17 -19.33
N LEU A 5 -17.97 -25.75 -18.16
CA LEU A 5 -17.33 -24.93 -17.12
C LEU A 5 -16.62 -23.64 -17.54
N LEU A 6 -17.31 -22.51 -17.29
CA LEU A 6 -16.69 -21.22 -16.98
C LEU A 6 -16.00 -21.33 -15.62
N ALA A 7 -14.67 -21.33 -15.60
CA ALA A 7 -13.88 -21.12 -14.40
C ALA A 7 -13.91 -19.62 -14.04
N SER A 8 -14.59 -19.28 -12.95
CA SER A 8 -14.55 -17.96 -12.33
C SER A 8 -13.18 -17.74 -11.71
N ILE A 9 -12.34 -16.94 -12.38
CA ILE A 9 -11.07 -16.46 -11.84
C ILE A 9 -11.41 -15.40 -10.79
N GLY A 10 -11.56 -15.81 -9.53
CA GLY A 10 -11.59 -14.89 -8.40
C GLY A 10 -10.22 -14.22 -8.30
N ALA A 11 -10.12 -12.95 -8.69
CA ALA A 11 -8.95 -12.12 -8.42
C ALA A 11 -8.89 -11.85 -6.90
N GLY A 12 -8.35 -12.82 -6.15
CA GLY A 12 -8.05 -12.64 -4.74
C GLY A 12 -6.98 -11.58 -4.62
N ASN A 13 -7.36 -10.38 -4.18
CA ASN A 13 -6.39 -9.40 -3.70
C ASN A 13 -5.67 -10.06 -2.51
N ILE A 14 -4.42 -10.46 -2.70
CA ILE A 14 -3.63 -11.10 -1.65
C ILE A 14 -3.26 -10.01 -0.64
N PHE A 15 -4.08 -9.84 0.39
CA PHE A 15 -3.73 -9.05 1.55
C PHE A 15 -2.62 -9.79 2.29
N THR A 16 -1.37 -9.37 2.06
CA THR A 16 -0.25 -9.91 2.82
C THR A 16 -0.10 -9.05 4.06
N PHE A 17 -0.63 -9.53 5.18
CA PHE A 17 -0.34 -8.95 6.49
C PHE A 17 1.13 -9.22 6.81
N TYR A 18 2.00 -8.28 6.48
CA TYR A 18 3.41 -8.35 6.85
C TYR A 18 3.55 -8.07 8.35
N PRO A 19 4.06 -9.02 9.18
CA PRO A 19 4.46 -8.73 10.55
C PRO A 19 5.79 -7.96 10.52
N GLY A 20 5.76 -6.73 10.03
CA GLY A 20 6.91 -5.82 9.95
C GLY A 20 7.23 -5.15 11.28
N PHE A 21 7.28 -5.92 12.37
CA PHE A 21 7.72 -5.46 13.69
C PHE A 21 9.25 -5.46 13.77
N VAL A 22 9.92 -4.50 13.12
CA VAL A 22 11.37 -4.25 13.37
C VAL A 22 11.71 -2.75 13.46
N GLU A 23 10.82 -1.84 13.07
CA GLU A 23 11.00 -0.41 13.30
C GLU A 23 9.83 0.18 14.10
N PRO A 24 10.02 0.54 15.39
CA PRO A 24 8.97 1.07 16.27
C PRO A 24 8.39 2.44 15.87
N GLN A 25 8.80 2.99 14.72
CA GLN A 25 8.60 4.42 14.43
C GLN A 25 7.49 4.75 13.44
N PHE A 26 6.79 3.78 12.84
CA PHE A 26 5.78 4.11 11.83
C PHE A 26 4.52 3.26 11.95
N ASP A 27 3.39 3.94 12.05
CA ASP A 27 2.04 3.40 12.16
C ASP A 27 1.54 2.77 10.85
N ILE A 28 2.35 1.94 10.17
CA ILE A 28 1.91 1.21 8.97
C ILE A 28 0.97 0.09 9.44
N GLN A 29 -0.32 0.20 9.13
CA GLN A 29 -1.34 -0.75 9.55
C GLN A 29 -1.50 -1.90 8.56
N ALA A 30 -1.32 -1.63 7.27
CA ALA A 30 -1.48 -2.63 6.21
C ALA A 30 -0.62 -2.28 5.00
N ILE A 31 -0.24 -3.31 4.24
CA ILE A 31 0.46 -3.17 2.96
C ILE A 31 -0.23 -4.07 1.94
N THR A 32 -0.61 -3.51 0.80
CA THR A 32 -1.17 -4.24 -0.35
C THR A 32 -0.20 -4.17 -1.51
N ASP A 33 0.19 -5.33 -2.04
CA ASP A 33 1.02 -5.40 -3.24
C ASP A 33 0.13 -5.42 -4.49
N LYS A 34 0.30 -4.43 -5.37
CA LYS A 34 -0.43 -4.28 -6.64
C LYS A 34 0.49 -4.44 -7.85
N GLY A 35 1.57 -5.20 -7.73
CA GLY A 35 2.55 -5.42 -8.79
C GLY A 35 3.66 -4.38 -8.76
N PRO A 36 3.74 -3.41 -9.70
CA PRO A 36 4.76 -2.36 -9.68
C PRO A 36 4.58 -1.34 -8.55
N VAL A 37 3.46 -1.38 -7.83
CA VAL A 37 3.12 -0.45 -6.75
C VAL A 37 2.81 -1.21 -5.46
N LEU A 38 3.27 -0.70 -4.32
CA LEU A 38 2.80 -1.07 -2.99
C LEU A 38 1.90 0.03 -2.45
N GLU A 39 0.76 -0.30 -1.87
CA GLU A 39 -0.07 0.64 -1.11
C GLU A 39 0.06 0.36 0.37
N MET A 40 0.36 1.39 1.16
CA MET A 40 0.54 1.30 2.60
C MET A 40 -0.52 2.15 3.29
N VAL A 41 -1.29 1.54 4.18
CA VAL A 41 -2.20 2.25 5.08
C VAL A 41 -1.41 2.70 6.29
N ILE A 42 -1.41 4.01 6.55
CA ILE A 42 -0.69 4.67 7.62
C ILE A 42 -1.70 5.20 8.63
N ALA A 43 -1.58 4.88 9.91
CA ALA A 43 -2.35 5.55 10.95
C ALA A 43 -1.84 7.00 11.11
N CYS A 44 -2.77 7.94 11.06
CA CYS A 44 -2.56 9.33 11.44
C CYS A 44 -3.42 9.62 12.68
N ARG A 45 -3.22 10.74 13.38
CA ARG A 45 -4.14 11.15 14.46
C ARG A 45 -4.88 12.41 14.02
N PRO A 46 -6.23 12.41 13.88
CA PRO A 46 -7.19 11.32 14.09
C PRO A 46 -7.59 10.65 12.76
N GLY A 47 -6.97 9.54 12.36
CA GLY A 47 -7.45 8.80 11.18
C GLY A 47 -6.41 7.90 10.54
N GLU A 48 -6.50 7.76 9.23
CA GLU A 48 -5.57 7.00 8.43
C GLU A 48 -5.41 7.64 7.06
N GLY A 49 -4.31 7.34 6.39
CA GLY A 49 -4.06 7.75 5.02
C GLY A 49 -3.30 6.69 4.27
N ILE A 50 -3.27 6.83 2.95
CA ILE A 50 -2.62 5.86 2.07
C ILE A 50 -1.38 6.49 1.45
N ILE A 51 -0.26 5.76 1.49
CA ILE A 51 0.96 6.07 0.74
C ILE A 51 1.16 4.98 -0.30
N SER A 52 1.37 5.39 -1.55
CA SER A 52 1.73 4.50 -2.65
C SER A 52 3.24 4.53 -2.86
N PHE A 53 3.88 3.37 -2.94
CA PHE A 53 5.29 3.24 -3.29
C PHE A 53 5.45 2.60 -4.67
N SER A 54 6.14 3.29 -5.58
CA SER A 54 6.51 2.74 -6.89
C SER A 54 7.79 1.91 -6.77
N LYS A 55 7.72 0.61 -7.08
CA LYS A 55 8.91 -0.26 -7.13
C LYS A 55 9.84 0.07 -8.31
N VAL A 56 9.28 0.69 -9.36
CA VAL A 56 10.00 1.08 -10.58
C VAL A 56 10.79 2.36 -10.33
N GLU A 57 10.10 3.41 -9.86
CA GLU A 57 10.68 4.75 -9.67
C GLU A 57 11.32 4.92 -8.28
N ARG A 58 11.03 4.01 -7.35
CA ARG A 58 11.52 4.02 -5.97
C ARG A 58 11.13 5.28 -5.20
N VAL A 59 9.88 5.74 -5.38
CA VAL A 59 9.31 6.91 -4.71
C VAL A 59 8.03 6.58 -3.95
N PHE A 60 7.77 7.36 -2.91
CA PHE A 60 6.60 7.31 -2.04
C PHE A 60 5.69 8.50 -2.35
N CYS A 61 4.49 8.26 -2.84
CA CYS A 61 3.53 9.28 -3.20
C CYS A 61 2.34 9.29 -2.24
N VAL A 62 1.89 10.49 -1.89
CA VAL A 62 0.68 10.73 -1.09
C VAL A 62 -0.52 11.08 -2.00
N PRO A 63 -1.77 11.13 -1.49
CA PRO A 63 -2.96 11.33 -2.33
C PRO A 63 -3.00 12.66 -3.10
N ASP A 64 -2.23 13.67 -2.68
CA ASP A 64 -2.12 14.96 -3.38
C ASP A 64 -1.16 14.93 -4.60
N ALA A 65 -0.71 13.73 -5.01
CA ALA A 65 0.26 13.47 -6.06
C ALA A 65 1.69 13.96 -5.79
N THR A 66 1.99 14.43 -4.57
CA THR A 66 3.36 14.73 -4.16
C THR A 66 4.12 13.45 -3.88
N CYS A 67 5.30 13.30 -4.49
CA CYS A 67 6.15 12.14 -4.31
C CYS A 67 7.47 12.49 -3.61
N TYR A 68 7.96 11.55 -2.80
CA TYR A 68 9.16 11.69 -1.99
C TYR A 68 10.06 10.48 -2.17
N SER A 69 11.38 10.70 -2.15
CA SER A 69 12.37 9.62 -2.22
C SER A 69 12.49 8.78 -0.93
N LYS A 70 11.85 9.22 0.16
CA LYS A 70 11.86 8.55 1.47
C LYS A 70 10.45 8.54 2.06
N ILE A 71 10.12 7.51 2.83
CA ILE A 71 8.79 7.36 3.43
C ILE A 71 8.47 8.41 4.51
N ARG A 72 9.46 8.80 5.34
CA ARG A 72 9.26 9.78 6.43
C ARG A 72 8.65 11.11 5.98
N PRO A 73 9.18 11.82 4.97
CA PRO A 73 8.56 13.06 4.50
C PRO A 73 7.18 12.85 3.87
N ALA A 74 6.93 11.70 3.21
CA ALA A 74 5.60 11.35 2.70
C ALA A 74 4.59 11.19 3.85
N ILE A 75 4.93 10.46 4.92
CA ILE A 75 4.07 10.33 6.11
C ILE A 75 3.81 11.70 6.75
N ARG A 76 4.85 12.53 6.90
CA ARG A 76 4.68 13.88 7.46
C ARG A 76 3.82 14.79 6.60
N GLN A 77 3.75 14.57 5.29
CA GLN A 77 2.83 15.29 4.40
C GLN A 77 1.41 14.74 4.53
N LEU A 78 1.28 13.42 4.61
CA LEU A 78 0.01 12.73 4.72
C LEU A 78 -0.73 13.03 6.03
N CYS A 79 -0.01 12.97 7.15
CA CYS A 79 -0.57 13.12 8.50
C CYS A 79 -0.48 14.57 9.02
N LYS A 80 -0.54 15.57 8.13
CA LYS A 80 -0.59 16.99 8.52
C LYS A 80 -1.91 17.37 9.18
#